data_AF-A0A150AG48-F1
#
_entry.id   AF-A0A150AG48-F1
#
_cell.length_a   1.000
_cell.length_b   1.000
_cell.length_c   1.000
_cell.angle_alpha   90.00
_cell.angle_beta   90.00
_cell.angle_gamma   90.00
#
_symmetry.space_group_name_H-M   'P 1'
#
loop_
_entity.id
_entity.type
_entity.pdbx_description
1 polymer ?
#
loop_
_entity_poly.entity_id
_entity_poly.type
_entity_poly.pdbx_seq_one_letter_code
_entity_poly.pdbx_strand_id
1 'polypeptide(L)'
;MKTSKEKILSFLQSKIKESKESTQTNFNNVVRLMHQPYLNEGIGKGSIFETESSLFVVGVKLPALKYEGKNIIGLTTDSPFYRFFKNKKDGDEVKFGNDIEHIKII
;
A
#
# COMPACT_ATOMS: atom_id res chain seq x y z
N MET A 1 0.51 -8.15 -20.66
CA MET A 1 1.62 -7.80 -19.73
C MET A 1 0.96 -7.29 -18.45
N LYS A 2 1.30 -7.82 -17.26
CA LYS A 2 0.64 -7.38 -16.01
C LYS A 2 1.05 -5.95 -15.63
N THR A 3 0.11 -5.12 -15.18
CA THR A 3 0.39 -3.78 -14.63
C THR A 3 1.18 -3.88 -13.31
N SER A 4 1.81 -2.79 -12.87
CA SER A 4 2.53 -2.77 -11.57
C SER A 4 1.61 -3.17 -10.42
N LYS A 5 0.38 -2.62 -10.41
CA LYS A 5 -0.67 -2.97 -9.45
C LYS A 5 -0.98 -4.47 -9.40
N GLU A 6 -1.12 -5.10 -10.57
CA GLU A 6 -1.40 -6.54 -10.68
C GLU A 6 -0.22 -7.41 -10.21
N LYS A 7 1.02 -6.97 -10.43
CA LYS A 7 2.22 -7.67 -9.93
C LYS A 7 2.29 -7.60 -8.41
N ILE A 8 2.10 -6.42 -7.83
CA ILE A 8 2.06 -6.22 -6.37
C ILE A 8 0.95 -7.05 -5.76
N LEU A 9 -0.25 -7.05 -6.35
CA LEU A 9 -1.37 -7.87 -5.88
C LEU A 9 -1.02 -9.36 -5.90
N SER A 10 -0.44 -9.86 -7.00
CA SER A 10 -0.04 -11.26 -7.12
C SER A 10 0.98 -11.64 -6.03
N PHE A 11 1.92 -10.75 -5.73
CA PHE A 11 2.92 -10.94 -4.67
C PHE A 11 2.30 -10.92 -3.27
N LEU A 12 1.44 -9.95 -2.97
CA LEU A 12 0.75 -9.86 -1.68
C LEU A 12 -0.11 -11.11 -1.43
N GLN A 13 -0.83 -11.57 -2.46
CA GLN A 13 -1.66 -12.77 -2.37
C GLN A 13 -0.84 -14.01 -2.02
N SER A 14 0.32 -14.22 -2.65
CA SER A 14 1.17 -15.38 -2.35
C SER A 14 1.72 -15.30 -0.92
N LYS A 15 2.20 -14.13 -0.50
CA LYS A 15 2.78 -13.95 0.84
C LYS A 15 1.78 -14.03 1.96
N ILE A 16 0.56 -13.51 1.77
CA ILE A 16 -0.52 -13.65 2.75
C ILE A 16 -0.89 -15.13 2.89
N LYS A 17 -1.07 -15.86 1.77
CA LYS A 17 -1.41 -17.29 1.79
C LYS A 17 -0.34 -18.14 2.47
N GLU A 18 0.93 -17.76 2.38
CA GLU A 18 2.06 -18.42 3.05
C GLU A 18 2.11 -18.13 4.57
N SER A 19 1.51 -17.02 5.03
CA SER A 19 1.57 -16.63 6.43
C SER A 19 0.58 -17.45 7.29
N LYS A 20 1.08 -18.08 8.36
CA LYS A 20 0.26 -18.85 9.30
C LYS A 20 -0.70 -17.99 10.13
N GLU A 21 -0.48 -16.67 10.18
CA GLU A 21 -1.23 -15.72 11.00
C GLU A 21 -2.34 -14.97 10.25
N SER A 22 -2.44 -15.10 8.93
CA SER A 22 -3.47 -14.40 8.17
C SER A 22 -4.80 -15.12 8.24
N THR A 23 -5.81 -14.48 8.83
CA THR A 23 -7.20 -14.89 8.68
C THR A 23 -7.63 -14.71 7.21
N GLN A 24 -8.43 -15.63 6.68
CA GLN A 24 -9.03 -15.54 5.33
C GLN A 24 -9.69 -14.16 5.07
N THR A 25 -10.17 -13.51 6.14
CA THR A 25 -10.72 -12.15 6.14
C THR A 25 -9.70 -11.09 5.72
N ASN A 26 -8.45 -11.16 6.20
CA ASN A 26 -7.40 -10.20 5.81
C ASN A 26 -7.05 -10.33 4.31
N PHE A 27 -7.01 -11.57 3.80
CA PHE A 27 -6.80 -11.84 2.39
C PHE A 27 -7.91 -11.24 1.52
N ASN A 28 -9.17 -11.51 1.86
CA ASN A 28 -10.33 -11.00 1.12
C ASN A 28 -10.38 -9.46 1.14
N ASN A 29 -10.00 -8.83 2.24
CA ASN A 29 -9.95 -7.37 2.36
C ASN A 29 -8.89 -6.74 1.45
N VAL A 30 -7.68 -7.31 1.40
CA VAL A 30 -6.61 -6.87 0.50
C VAL A 30 -7.07 -6.98 -0.95
N VAL A 31 -7.58 -8.15 -1.34
CA VAL A 31 -8.08 -8.37 -2.71
C VAL A 31 -9.18 -7.36 -3.04
N ARG A 32 -10.16 -7.16 -2.15
CA ARG A 32 -11.27 -6.23 -2.40
C ARG A 32 -10.81 -4.79 -2.58
N LEU A 33 -9.90 -4.32 -1.72
CA LEU A 33 -9.40 -2.95 -1.76
C LEU A 33 -8.59 -2.67 -3.03
N MET A 34 -7.82 -3.64 -3.48
CA MET A 34 -6.98 -3.53 -4.68
C MET A 34 -7.80 -3.53 -5.98
N HIS A 35 -8.99 -4.13 -5.98
CA HIS A 35 -9.92 -4.08 -7.13
C HIS A 35 -10.82 -2.85 -7.13
N GLN A 36 -10.80 -2.01 -6.09
CA GLN A 36 -11.57 -0.76 -6.15
C GLN A 36 -10.96 0.17 -7.20
N PRO A 37 -11.79 0.77 -8.08
CA PRO A 37 -11.33 1.81 -8.97
C PRO A 37 -10.77 2.94 -8.13
N TYR A 38 -9.54 3.33 -8.42
CA TYR A 38 -8.92 4.48 -7.79
C TYR A 38 -9.62 5.73 -8.33
N LEU A 39 -10.43 6.35 -7.47
CA LEU A 39 -11.01 7.66 -7.73
C LEU A 39 -9.85 8.65 -7.49
N ASN A 40 -9.33 9.25 -8.55
CA ASN A 40 -8.12 10.10 -8.62
C ASN A 40 -8.18 11.39 -7.76
N GLU A 41 -8.55 11.29 -6.48
CA GLU A 41 -8.73 12.43 -5.57
C GLU A 41 -7.58 12.55 -4.54
N GLY A 42 -6.59 11.66 -4.59
CA GLY A 42 -5.47 11.59 -3.65
C GLY A 42 -5.43 10.27 -2.88
N ILE A 43 -4.52 10.14 -1.93
CA ILE A 43 -4.35 8.92 -1.13
C ILE A 43 -5.56 8.73 -0.20
N GLY A 44 -6.20 7.57 -0.29
CA GLY A 44 -7.35 7.17 0.50
C GLY A 44 -7.39 5.66 0.75
N LYS A 45 -8.47 5.18 1.37
CA LYS A 45 -8.67 3.75 1.62
C LYS A 45 -8.67 2.98 0.29
N GLY A 46 -7.84 1.94 0.20
CA GLY A 46 -7.66 1.15 -1.01
C GLY A 46 -6.62 1.69 -1.99
N SER A 47 -6.04 2.86 -1.73
CA SER A 47 -4.89 3.34 -2.49
C SER A 47 -3.66 2.47 -2.27
N ILE A 48 -2.86 2.34 -3.33
CA ILE A 48 -1.49 1.86 -3.28
C ILE A 48 -0.63 3.01 -3.76
N PHE A 49 0.41 3.31 -3.01
CA PHE A 49 1.38 4.30 -3.44
C PHE A 49 2.76 3.87 -2.99
N GLU A 50 3.77 4.35 -3.67
CA GLU A 50 5.16 4.16 -3.31
C GLU A 50 5.83 5.49 -3.03
N THR A 51 6.83 5.41 -2.19
CA THR A 51 7.91 6.38 -2.10
C THR A 51 9.20 5.71 -2.58
N GLU A 52 10.33 6.39 -2.47
CA GLU A 52 11.64 5.87 -2.79
C GLU A 52 11.96 4.63 -1.95
N SER A 53 11.65 4.66 -0.65
CA SER A 53 12.02 3.60 0.30
C SER A 53 10.96 2.52 0.48
N SER A 54 9.68 2.85 0.26
CA SER A 54 8.58 2.03 0.75
C SER A 54 7.39 1.99 -0.22
N LEU A 55 6.59 0.94 -0.10
CA LEU A 55 5.31 0.76 -0.79
C LEU A 55 4.22 0.59 0.25
N PHE A 56 3.16 1.38 0.12
CA PHE A 56 2.08 1.47 1.08
C PHE A 56 0.80 0.91 0.50
N VAL A 57 0.08 0.13 1.31
CA VAL A 57 -1.25 -0.39 0.96
C VAL A 57 -2.24 0.08 2.01
N VAL A 58 -3.16 0.97 1.63
CA VAL A 58 -4.03 1.65 2.59
C VAL A 58 -5.29 0.84 2.90
N GLY A 59 -5.61 0.73 4.18
CA GLY A 59 -6.80 0.06 4.70
C GLY A 59 -6.60 -1.41 5.05
N VAL A 60 -5.35 -1.88 5.07
CA VAL A 60 -5.00 -3.27 5.37
C VAL A 60 -3.91 -3.35 6.42
N LYS A 61 -3.95 -4.43 7.22
CA LYS A 61 -2.84 -4.82 8.08
C LYS A 61 -2.06 -5.91 7.34
N LEU A 62 -0.75 -5.69 7.17
CA LEU A 62 0.14 -6.63 6.51
C LEU A 62 1.29 -7.01 7.46
N PRO A 63 1.81 -8.24 7.37
CA PRO A 63 3.08 -8.58 8.02
C PRO A 63 4.23 -7.79 7.38
N ALA A 64 5.41 -7.83 7.99
CA ALA A 64 6.61 -7.25 7.40
C ALA A 64 6.93 -7.95 6.08
N LEU A 65 6.92 -7.20 4.97
CA LEU A 65 7.13 -7.72 3.63
C LEU A 65 8.10 -6.81 2.87
N LYS A 66 8.81 -7.38 1.90
CA LYS A 66 9.67 -6.63 0.97
C LYS A 66 9.35 -7.03 -0.46
N TYR A 67 9.28 -6.05 -1.35
CA TYR A 67 9.07 -6.25 -2.78
C TYR A 67 9.99 -5.32 -3.57
N GLU A 68 10.79 -5.88 -4.48
CA GLU A 68 11.75 -5.14 -5.29
C GLU A 68 12.68 -4.22 -4.46
N GLY A 69 13.10 -4.70 -3.27
CA GLY A 69 13.96 -3.97 -2.35
C GLY A 69 13.26 -2.95 -1.44
N LYS A 70 12.01 -2.58 -1.74
CA LYS A 70 11.18 -1.68 -0.92
C LYS A 70 10.46 -2.43 0.19
N ASN A 71 10.25 -1.76 1.32
CA ASN A 71 9.39 -2.29 2.38
C ASN A 71 7.92 -2.15 1.98
N ILE A 72 7.14 -3.21 2.11
CA ILE A 72 5.69 -3.13 1.98
C ILE A 72 5.09 -2.89 3.37
N ILE A 73 4.30 -1.83 3.48
CA ILE A 73 3.69 -1.40 4.73
C ILE A 73 2.17 -1.37 4.55
N GLY A 74 1.48 -2.18 5.35
CA GLY A 74 0.03 -2.08 5.48
C GLY A 74 -0.32 -0.87 6.34
N LEU A 75 -1.07 0.07 5.78
CA LEU A 75 -1.40 1.34 6.41
C LEU A 75 -2.87 1.39 6.82
N THR A 76 -3.15 1.19 8.11
CA THR A 76 -4.54 1.22 8.59
C THR A 76 -5.09 2.65 8.64
N THR A 77 -6.39 2.83 8.38
CA THR A 77 -7.01 4.16 8.25
C THR A 77 -7.16 4.93 9.57
N ASP A 78 -6.92 4.27 10.70
CA ASP A 78 -6.89 4.84 12.05
C ASP A 78 -5.47 5.26 12.48
N SER A 79 -4.44 4.83 11.75
CA SER A 79 -3.05 5.13 12.11
C SER A 79 -2.70 6.62 11.96
N PRO A 80 -1.80 7.17 12.82
CA PRO A 80 -1.26 8.51 12.62
C PRO A 80 -0.58 8.67 11.26
N PHE A 81 0.03 7.59 10.79
CA PHE A 81 0.76 7.58 9.54
C PHE A 81 -0.18 7.72 8.34
N TYR A 82 -1.38 7.12 8.37
CA TYR A 82 -2.39 7.38 7.35
C TYR A 82 -2.80 8.85 7.29
N ARG A 83 -2.97 9.52 8.44
CA ARG A 83 -3.34 10.95 8.46
C ARG A 83 -2.30 11.84 7.79
N PHE A 84 -1.03 11.44 7.82
CA PHE A 84 0.07 12.16 7.17
C PHE A 84 -0.01 12.09 5.63
N PHE A 85 -0.41 10.95 5.07
CA PHE A 85 -0.53 10.77 3.61
C PHE A 85 -1.90 11.10 3.05
N LYS A 86 -2.95 11.06 3.87
CA LYS A 86 -4.32 11.24 3.42
C LYS A 86 -4.47 12.50 2.57
N ASN A 87 -5.14 12.36 1.42
CA ASN A 87 -5.40 13.40 0.42
C ASN A 87 -4.15 13.95 -0.32
N LYS A 88 -2.94 13.46 -0.04
CA LYS A 88 -1.78 13.77 -0.88
C LYS A 88 -1.96 13.15 -2.26
N LYS A 89 -1.41 13.79 -3.27
CA LYS A 89 -1.60 13.44 -4.68
C LYS A 89 -0.32 12.82 -5.25
N ASP A 90 -0.48 12.24 -6.43
CA ASP A 90 0.66 11.77 -7.23
C ASP A 90 1.60 12.95 -7.51
N GLY A 91 2.90 12.74 -7.30
CA GLY A 91 3.95 13.75 -7.43
C GLY A 91 4.17 14.64 -6.20
N ASP A 92 3.34 14.56 -5.15
CA ASP A 92 3.55 15.34 -3.93
C ASP A 92 4.83 14.90 -3.21
N GLU A 93 5.56 15.88 -2.66
CA GLU A 93 6.68 15.65 -1.76
C GLU A 93 6.23 15.52 -0.30
N VAL A 94 6.92 14.65 0.44
CA VAL A 94 6.75 14.48 1.88
C VAL A 94 8.09 14.47 2.58
N LYS A 95 8.14 15.14 3.74
CA LYS A 95 9.26 14.97 4.66
C LYS A 95 8.99 13.74 5.54
N PHE A 96 9.67 12.64 5.26
CA PHE A 96 9.52 11.39 6.00
C PHE A 96 10.81 11.10 6.77
N GLY A 97 10.76 11.28 8.10
CA GLY A 97 11.96 11.28 8.92
C GLY A 97 12.87 12.47 8.56
N ASN A 98 14.10 12.17 8.13
CA ASN A 98 15.08 13.17 7.69
C ASN A 98 15.12 13.34 6.17
N ASP A 99 14.40 12.51 5.43
CA ASP A 99 14.45 12.48 3.97
C ASP A 99 13.25 13.20 3.35
N ILE A 100 13.44 13.70 2.14
CA ILE A 100 12.36 14.17 1.27
C ILE A 100 12.07 13.03 0.30
N GLU A 101 10.83 12.57 0.31
CA GLU A 101 10.35 11.46 -0.52
C GLU A 101 9.20 11.92 -1.42
N HIS A 102 9.09 11.34 -2.60
CA HIS A 102 8.05 11.66 -3.58
C HIS A 102 6.99 10.56 -3.62
N ILE A 103 5.73 10.98 -3.64
CA ILE A 103 4.60 10.06 -3.74
C ILE A 103 4.37 9.69 -5.19
N LYS A 104 4.27 8.39 -5.44
CA LYS A 104 3.79 7.85 -6.71
C LYS A 104 2.65 6.86 -6.48
N ILE A 105 1.48 7.17 -6.99
CA ILE A 105 0.27 6.35 -6.85
C ILE A 105 0.22 5.30 -7.97
N ILE A 106 -0.19 4.07 -7.63
CA ILE A 106 -0.13 2.88 -8.50
C ILE A 106 -1.52 2.38 -8.89
#